data_AF-A0ABD0RZV0-F1
#
_entry.id   AF-A0ABD0RZV0-F1
#
_cell.length_a   1.000
_cell.length_b   1.000
_cell.length_c   1.000
_cell.angle_alpha   90.00
_cell.angle_beta   90.00
_cell.angle_gamma   90.00
#
_symmetry.space_group_name_H-M   'P 1'
#
loop_
_entity.id
_entity.type
_entity.pdbx_description
1 polymer ?
#
loop_
_entity_poly.entity_id
_entity_poly.type
_entity_poly.pdbx_seq_one_letter_code
_entity_poly.pdbx_strand_id
1 'polypeptide(L)'
;NTFRMIKQDEFDISSKLHTIVRGEDEAAMVESVGLALVKLPDVLQRLAPDILLVHGDRFDALALATAAALMNIRILHLEGGEVSGTIDDSIRHAISKLAHYHAVCTRSAERHLISMCEDHSRILLAGCPSYDKLLSAHQRDDYTDIIKSWIGMSYD
;
A
#
# COMPACT_ATOMS: atom_id res chain seq x y z
N ASN A 1 15.75 1.32 -0.86
CA ASN A 1 15.99 1.71 0.56
C ASN A 1 15.07 1.00 1.54
N THR A 2 13.76 0.88 1.25
CA THR A 2 12.76 0.27 2.14
C THR A 2 13.09 -1.14 2.66
N PHE A 3 13.64 -2.05 1.83
CA PHE A 3 13.96 -3.41 2.28
C PHE A 3 14.97 -3.48 3.44
N ARG A 4 15.79 -2.44 3.61
CA ARG A 4 16.73 -2.35 4.74
C ARG A 4 15.99 -2.06 6.04
N MET A 5 14.96 -1.21 5.98
CA MET A 5 14.09 -0.92 7.13
C MET A 5 13.31 -2.17 7.55
N ILE A 6 12.78 -2.93 6.58
CA ILE A 6 12.11 -4.22 6.85
C ILE A 6 13.02 -5.18 7.62
N LYS A 7 14.31 -5.25 7.26
CA LYS A 7 15.28 -6.06 8.00
C LYS A 7 15.61 -5.51 9.38
N GLN A 8 15.61 -4.19 9.56
CA GLN A 8 15.84 -3.55 10.85
C GLN A 8 14.66 -3.77 11.79
N ASP A 9 13.45 -3.86 11.25
CA ASP A 9 12.23 -4.21 11.96
C ASP A 9 12.11 -5.74 12.21
N GLU A 10 13.21 -6.50 12.02
CA GLU A 10 13.34 -7.94 12.31
C GLU A 10 12.39 -8.87 11.54
N PHE A 11 11.85 -8.42 10.41
CA PHE A 11 11.06 -9.29 9.53
C PHE A 11 11.95 -10.21 8.68
N ASP A 12 11.57 -11.49 8.59
CA ASP A 12 12.20 -12.43 7.67
C ASP A 12 11.76 -12.16 6.23
N ILE A 13 12.74 -12.09 5.32
CA ILE A 13 12.50 -11.87 3.89
C ILE A 13 12.63 -13.20 3.17
N SER A 14 11.51 -13.92 3.05
CA SER A 14 11.47 -15.23 2.41
C SER A 14 11.67 -15.18 0.88
N SER A 15 11.48 -14.03 0.25
CA SER A 15 11.59 -13.84 -1.21
C SER A 15 11.90 -12.41 -1.61
N LYS A 16 12.61 -12.23 -2.73
CA LYS A 16 12.85 -10.93 -3.36
C LYS A 16 12.57 -11.05 -4.86
N LEU A 17 11.76 -10.14 -5.38
CA LEU A 17 11.42 -10.08 -6.79
C LEU A 17 11.96 -8.80 -7.41
N HIS A 18 12.53 -8.92 -8.60
CA HIS A 18 12.85 -7.77 -9.44
C HIS A 18 11.79 -7.64 -10.52
N THR A 19 10.88 -6.69 -10.35
CA THR A 19 9.69 -6.50 -11.20
C THR A 19 9.72 -5.21 -12.00
N ILE A 20 10.64 -4.29 -11.69
CA ILE A 20 10.74 -2.99 -12.35
C ILE A 20 11.54 -3.13 -13.64
N VAL A 21 10.91 -2.81 -14.76
CA VAL A 21 11.58 -2.62 -16.04
C VAL A 21 12.23 -1.24 -16.07
N ARG A 22 13.44 -1.14 -16.63
CA ARG A 22 14.17 0.12 -16.69
C ARG A 22 13.50 1.09 -17.67
N GLY A 23 13.09 2.23 -17.15
CA GLY A 23 12.49 3.33 -17.89
C GLY A 23 11.73 4.23 -16.92
N GLU A 24 11.46 5.47 -17.32
CA GLU A 24 10.67 6.43 -16.54
C GLU A 24 9.37 6.84 -17.27
N ASP A 25 9.00 6.07 -18.30
CA ASP A 25 7.79 6.31 -19.10
C ASP A 25 6.63 5.37 -18.72
N GLU A 26 5.46 5.66 -19.28
CA GLU A 26 4.24 4.89 -19.02
C GLU A 26 4.34 3.46 -19.55
N ALA A 27 5.11 3.23 -20.62
CA ALA A 27 5.37 1.90 -21.15
C ALA A 27 6.11 1.03 -20.13
N ALA A 28 7.18 1.55 -19.51
CA ALA A 28 7.95 0.84 -18.50
C ALA A 28 7.09 0.49 -17.26
N MET A 29 6.11 1.34 -16.89
CA MET A 29 5.16 1.02 -15.82
C MET A 29 4.30 -0.20 -16.18
N VAL A 30 3.71 -0.24 -17.37
CA VAL A 30 2.88 -1.37 -17.84
C VAL A 30 3.71 -2.64 -17.97
N GLU A 31 4.91 -2.56 -18.52
CA GLU A 31 5.83 -3.69 -18.63
C GLU A 31 6.22 -4.24 -17.25
N SER A 32 6.41 -3.36 -16.26
CA SER A 32 6.69 -3.76 -14.87
C SER A 32 5.54 -4.53 -14.23
N VAL A 33 4.28 -4.11 -14.49
CA VAL A 33 3.09 -4.86 -14.07
C VAL A 33 3.08 -6.25 -14.70
N GLY A 34 3.31 -6.35 -16.01
CA GLY A 34 3.38 -7.63 -16.71
C GLY A 34 4.47 -8.54 -16.16
N LEU A 35 5.67 -7.99 -15.91
CA LEU A 35 6.79 -8.73 -15.34
C LEU A 35 6.51 -9.21 -13.91
N ALA A 36 5.82 -8.41 -13.10
CA ALA A 36 5.36 -8.83 -11.78
C ALA A 36 4.39 -10.01 -11.88
N LEU A 37 3.39 -9.95 -12.77
CA LEU A 37 2.40 -11.02 -12.97
C LEU A 37 3.00 -12.33 -13.47
N VAL A 38 4.10 -12.29 -14.23
CA VAL A 38 4.83 -13.50 -14.64
C VAL A 38 5.57 -14.15 -13.45
N LYS A 39 6.06 -13.36 -12.49
CA LYS A 39 6.92 -13.84 -11.39
C LYS A 39 6.18 -14.15 -10.09
N LEU A 40 5.10 -13.43 -9.80
CA LEU A 40 4.35 -13.55 -8.55
C LEU A 40 3.76 -14.94 -8.32
N PRO A 41 3.20 -15.65 -9.33
CA PRO A 41 2.58 -16.95 -9.11
C PRO A 41 3.50 -17.98 -8.46
N ASP A 42 4.76 -18.08 -8.90
CA ASP A 42 5.74 -19.03 -8.34
C ASP A 42 6.04 -18.74 -6.86
N VAL A 43 6.11 -17.46 -6.50
CA VAL A 43 6.34 -17.05 -5.11
C VAL A 43 5.11 -17.30 -4.25
N LEU A 44 3.92 -16.94 -4.73
CA LEU A 44 2.68 -17.13 -3.99
C LEU A 44 2.34 -18.61 -3.81
N GLN A 45 2.62 -19.47 -4.79
CA GLN A 45 2.48 -20.92 -4.66
C GLN A 45 3.44 -21.49 -3.62
N ARG A 46 4.70 -21.05 -3.60
CA ARG A 46 5.69 -21.54 -2.65
C ARG A 46 5.45 -21.06 -1.23
N LEU A 47 5.05 -19.80 -1.05
CA LEU A 47 4.79 -19.23 0.27
C LEU A 47 3.40 -19.61 0.81
N ALA A 48 2.46 -19.94 -0.08
CA ALA A 48 1.10 -20.36 0.22
C ALA A 48 0.41 -19.50 1.32
N PRO A 49 0.37 -18.16 1.17
CA PRO A 49 -0.18 -17.29 2.21
C PRO A 49 -1.70 -17.45 2.31
N ASP A 50 -2.23 -17.44 3.53
CA ASP A 50 -3.68 -17.41 3.78
C ASP A 50 -4.32 -16.07 3.39
N ILE A 51 -3.54 -14.99 3.52
CA ILE A 51 -3.91 -13.61 3.21
C ILE A 51 -2.69 -12.80 2.74
N LEU A 52 -2.91 -11.92 1.77
CA LEU A 52 -1.94 -10.97 1.26
C LEU A 52 -2.34 -9.54 1.64
N LEU A 53 -1.41 -8.77 2.21
CA LEU A 53 -1.60 -7.36 2.49
C LEU A 53 -1.14 -6.55 1.28
N VAL A 54 -2.05 -5.72 0.74
CA VAL A 54 -1.78 -4.85 -0.41
C VAL A 54 -2.05 -3.42 0.02
N HIS A 55 -1.09 -2.52 -0.16
CA HIS A 55 -1.19 -1.13 0.31
C HIS A 55 -1.24 -0.14 -0.86
N GLY A 56 -2.17 0.82 -0.75
CA GLY A 56 -2.23 1.99 -1.64
C GLY A 56 -2.76 1.68 -3.03
N ASP A 57 -2.21 2.37 -4.02
CA ASP A 57 -2.83 2.60 -5.33
C ASP A 57 -1.83 2.61 -6.50
N ARG A 58 -0.58 2.19 -6.25
CA ARG A 58 0.44 2.13 -7.31
C ARG A 58 0.23 0.94 -8.23
N PHE A 59 0.81 1.03 -9.43
CA PHE A 59 0.79 -0.05 -10.43
C PHE A 59 1.27 -1.42 -9.88
N ASP A 60 2.30 -1.44 -9.01
CA ASP A 60 2.78 -2.69 -8.38
C ASP A 60 1.71 -3.33 -7.47
N ALA A 61 0.90 -2.52 -6.78
CA ALA A 61 -0.17 -3.00 -5.92
C ALA A 61 -1.30 -3.65 -6.75
N LEU A 62 -1.58 -3.13 -7.95
CA LEU A 62 -2.51 -3.75 -8.88
C LEU A 62 -2.04 -5.13 -9.33
N ALA A 63 -0.75 -5.29 -9.62
CA ALA A 63 -0.17 -6.59 -9.99
C ALA A 63 -0.32 -7.61 -8.84
N LEU A 64 -0.04 -7.19 -7.60
CA LEU A 64 -0.20 -8.03 -6.41
C LEU A 64 -1.66 -8.46 -6.21
N ALA A 65 -2.60 -7.51 -6.27
CA ALA A 65 -4.02 -7.79 -6.09
C ALA A 65 -4.56 -8.70 -7.18
N THR A 66 -4.16 -8.48 -8.44
CA THR A 66 -4.58 -9.30 -9.58
C THR A 66 -4.09 -10.74 -9.43
N ALA A 67 -2.80 -10.93 -9.13
CA ALA A 67 -2.23 -12.27 -8.95
C ALA A 67 -2.91 -13.01 -7.79
N ALA A 68 -3.05 -12.36 -6.64
CA ALA A 68 -3.67 -12.97 -5.46
C ALA A 68 -5.15 -13.33 -5.69
N ALA A 69 -5.94 -12.43 -6.30
CA ALA A 69 -7.35 -12.67 -6.57
C ALA A 69 -7.55 -13.87 -7.54
N LEU A 70 -6.77 -13.93 -8.62
CA LEU A 70 -6.83 -15.03 -9.59
C LEU A 70 -6.38 -16.36 -9.00
N MET A 71 -5.50 -16.33 -8.00
CA MET A 71 -5.01 -17.51 -7.30
C MET A 71 -5.84 -17.87 -6.07
N ASN A 72 -6.98 -17.20 -5.86
CA ASN A 72 -7.89 -17.43 -4.74
C ASN A 72 -7.24 -17.21 -3.36
N ILE A 73 -6.29 -16.28 -3.30
CA ILE A 73 -5.64 -15.82 -2.06
C ILE A 73 -6.40 -14.59 -1.56
N ARG A 74 -6.73 -14.58 -0.27
CA ARG A 74 -7.46 -13.46 0.34
C ARG A 74 -6.60 -12.21 0.32
N ILE A 75 -7.21 -11.06 0.10
CA ILE A 75 -6.51 -9.77 0.06
C ILE A 75 -7.09 -8.85 1.13
N LEU A 76 -6.21 -8.27 1.94
CA LEU A 76 -6.51 -7.11 2.78
C LEU A 76 -5.93 -5.86 2.10
N HIS A 77 -6.81 -5.02 1.55
CA HIS A 77 -6.43 -3.75 0.93
C HIS A 77 -6.36 -2.66 2.00
N LEU A 78 -5.18 -2.08 2.17
CA LEU A 78 -4.92 -0.95 3.05
C LEU A 78 -5.02 0.36 2.27
N GLU A 79 -5.62 1.38 2.89
CA GLU A 79 -5.75 2.73 2.31
C GLU A 79 -6.65 2.76 1.05
N GLY A 80 -7.61 1.84 0.98
CA GLY A 80 -8.66 1.85 -0.04
C GLY A 80 -9.67 2.98 0.17
N GLY A 81 -10.40 3.35 -0.88
CA GLY A 81 -11.52 4.30 -0.82
C GLY A 81 -11.15 5.79 -0.73
N GLU A 82 -9.88 6.17 -0.71
CA GLU A 82 -9.50 7.59 -0.83
C GLU A 82 -9.61 8.10 -2.27
N VAL A 83 -9.46 9.41 -2.44
CA VAL A 83 -9.54 10.11 -3.73
C VAL A 83 -8.36 11.08 -3.83
N SER A 84 -7.53 10.93 -4.86
CA SER A 84 -6.35 11.74 -5.14
C SER A 84 -6.49 12.60 -6.40
N GLY A 85 -7.42 12.28 -7.31
CA GLY A 85 -7.66 13.04 -8.54
C GLY A 85 -6.71 12.71 -9.69
N THR A 86 -6.01 11.58 -9.63
CA THR A 86 -5.09 11.10 -10.68
C THR A 86 -5.52 9.73 -11.21
N ILE A 87 -4.70 9.12 -12.06
CA ILE A 87 -4.88 7.71 -12.48
C ILE A 87 -4.91 6.74 -11.29
N ASP A 88 -4.29 7.12 -10.18
CA ASP A 88 -4.20 6.31 -8.97
C ASP A 88 -5.59 6.01 -8.38
N ASP A 89 -6.59 6.88 -8.57
CA ASP A 89 -7.98 6.60 -8.17
C ASP A 89 -8.55 5.38 -8.89
N SER A 90 -8.30 5.28 -10.20
CA SER A 90 -8.75 4.13 -10.99
C SER A 90 -8.07 2.85 -10.53
N ILE A 91 -6.77 2.93 -10.23
CA ILE A 91 -6.01 1.78 -9.73
C ILE A 91 -6.51 1.39 -8.33
N ARG A 92 -6.67 2.36 -7.42
CA ARG A 92 -7.14 2.14 -6.05
C ARG A 92 -8.49 1.44 -6.03
N HIS A 93 -9.44 1.92 -6.82
CA HIS A 93 -10.79 1.34 -6.86
C HIS A 93 -10.83 -0.01 -7.58
N ALA A 94 -9.98 -0.24 -8.59
CA ALA A 94 -9.80 -1.57 -9.19
C ALA A 94 -9.24 -2.56 -8.17
N ILE A 95 -8.22 -2.17 -7.39
CA ILE A 95 -7.68 -2.99 -6.30
C ILE A 95 -8.77 -3.28 -5.26
N SER A 96 -9.58 -2.28 -4.89
CA SER A 96 -10.69 -2.49 -3.96
C SER A 96 -11.66 -3.57 -4.47
N LYS A 97 -11.98 -3.60 -5.76
CA LYS A 97 -12.86 -4.64 -6.34
C LYS A 97 -12.25 -6.03 -6.40
N LEU A 98 -10.92 -6.13 -6.40
CA LEU A 98 -10.20 -7.40 -6.31
C LEU A 98 -10.03 -7.85 -4.85
N ALA A 99 -10.07 -6.92 -3.91
CA ALA A 99 -9.80 -7.17 -2.50
C ALA A 99 -10.98 -7.86 -1.81
N HIS A 100 -10.67 -8.65 -0.78
CA HIS A 100 -11.67 -9.41 -0.03
C HIS A 100 -12.04 -8.73 1.29
N TYR A 101 -11.12 -7.93 1.81
CA TYR A 101 -11.22 -7.17 3.05
C TYR A 101 -10.55 -5.83 2.86
N HIS A 102 -11.02 -4.83 3.59
CA HIS A 102 -10.57 -3.45 3.47
C HIS A 102 -10.22 -2.89 4.84
N ALA A 103 -9.05 -2.27 4.98
CA ALA A 103 -8.71 -1.44 6.12
C ALA A 103 -8.55 0.02 5.65
N VAL A 104 -9.49 0.86 6.05
CA VAL A 104 -9.57 2.26 5.59
C VAL A 104 -9.14 3.22 6.69
N CYS A 105 -8.63 4.38 6.27
CA CYS A 105 -8.06 5.36 7.18
C CYS A 105 -9.07 6.39 7.68
N THR A 106 -10.17 6.61 6.95
CA THR A 106 -11.16 7.64 7.29
C THR A 106 -12.59 7.15 7.06
N ARG A 107 -13.56 7.76 7.76
CA ARG A 107 -15.00 7.54 7.52
C ARG A 107 -15.43 7.95 6.11
N SER A 108 -14.71 8.89 5.48
CA SER A 108 -14.99 9.27 4.09
C SER A 108 -14.64 8.13 3.14
N ALA A 109 -13.44 7.55 3.31
CA ALA A 109 -12.98 6.42 2.53
C ALA A 109 -13.89 5.18 2.71
N GLU A 110 -14.31 4.90 3.94
CA GLU A 110 -15.32 3.88 4.25
C GLU A 110 -16.60 4.07 3.43
N ARG A 111 -17.16 5.30 3.43
CA ARG A 111 -18.37 5.62 2.66
C ARG A 111 -18.18 5.46 1.16
N HIS A 112 -17.01 5.81 0.63
CA HIS A 112 -16.70 5.61 -0.78
C HIS A 112 -16.73 4.12 -1.14
N LEU A 113 -16.09 3.25 -0.35
CA LEU A 113 -16.14 1.80 -0.58
C LEU A 113 -17.57 1.26 -0.54
N ILE A 114 -18.36 1.64 0.47
CA ILE A 114 -19.78 1.24 0.55
C ILE A 114 -20.57 1.73 -0.66
N SER A 115 -20.33 2.97 -1.12
CA SER A 115 -20.99 3.52 -2.30
C SER A 115 -20.60 2.82 -3.60
N MET A 116 -19.40 2.22 -3.64
CA MET A 116 -18.95 1.35 -4.71
C MET A 116 -19.40 -0.12 -4.52
N CYS A 117 -20.38 -0.37 -3.64
CA CYS A 117 -20.97 -1.68 -3.37
C CYS A 117 -20.02 -2.69 -2.72
N GLU A 118 -19.01 -2.24 -1.99
CA GLU A 118 -18.26 -3.14 -1.10
C GLU A 118 -19.12 -3.55 0.11
N ASP A 119 -18.94 -4.78 0.57
CA ASP A 119 -19.66 -5.32 1.73
C ASP A 119 -19.14 -4.69 3.03
N HIS A 120 -20.01 -3.96 3.73
CA HIS A 120 -19.68 -3.27 4.98
C HIS A 120 -19.11 -4.21 6.06
N SER A 121 -19.52 -5.48 6.09
CA SER A 121 -18.99 -6.46 7.07
C SER A 121 -17.51 -6.80 6.84
N ARG A 122 -16.95 -6.41 5.69
CA ARG A 122 -15.56 -6.65 5.29
C ARG A 122 -14.71 -5.37 5.31
N ILE A 123 -15.25 -4.27 5.84
CA ILE A 123 -14.56 -2.98 5.94
C ILE A 123 -14.25 -2.68 7.40
N LEU A 124 -12.97 -2.43 7.68
CA LEU A 124 -12.47 -2.00 8.98
C LEU A 124 -12.00 -0.54 8.89
N LEU A 125 -12.63 0.34 9.68
CA LEU A 125 -12.11 1.70 9.90
C LEU A 125 -10.99 1.65 10.95
N ALA A 126 -9.74 1.56 10.48
CA ALA A 126 -8.55 1.37 11.32
C ALA A 126 -7.80 2.68 11.61
N GLY A 127 -7.85 3.66 10.69
CA GLY A 127 -6.86 4.75 10.64
C GLY A 127 -5.66 4.38 9.77
N CYS A 128 -4.76 5.34 9.53
CA CYS A 128 -3.54 5.09 8.75
C CYS A 128 -2.43 4.59 9.68
N PRO A 129 -1.79 3.43 9.42
CA PRO A 129 -0.70 2.91 10.24
C PRO A 129 0.51 3.85 10.36
N SER A 130 0.63 4.84 9.46
CA SER A 130 1.66 5.88 9.59
C SER A 130 1.47 6.73 10.85
N TYR A 131 0.22 6.92 11.31
CA TYR A 131 -0.09 7.68 12.52
C TYR A 131 0.33 6.96 13.79
N ASP A 132 0.39 5.63 13.81
CA ASP A 132 0.90 4.87 14.96
C ASP A 132 2.31 5.35 15.34
N LYS A 133 3.20 5.48 14.34
CA LYS A 133 4.55 6.02 14.56
C LYS A 133 4.52 7.47 15.01
N LEU A 134 3.68 8.32 14.41
CA LEU A 134 3.58 9.74 14.78
C LEU A 134 3.06 9.95 16.20
N LEU A 135 2.06 9.18 16.62
CA LEU A 135 1.44 9.28 17.95
C LEU A 135 2.27 8.60 19.04
N SER A 136 3.02 7.55 18.68
CA SER A 136 4.00 6.89 19.57
C SER A 136 5.30 7.67 19.74
N ALA A 137 5.51 8.74 18.95
CA ALA A 137 6.64 9.63 19.14
C ALA A 137 6.45 10.40 20.46
N HIS A 138 6.95 9.81 21.55
CA HIS A 138 6.98 10.47 22.86
C HIS A 138 7.71 11.82 22.72
N GLN A 139 7.03 12.88 23.19
CA GLN A 139 7.51 14.26 23.36
C GLN A 139 9.00 14.45 23.03
N ARG A 140 9.28 15.01 21.86
CA ARG A 140 10.41 15.93 21.75
C ARG A 140 9.83 17.32 21.61
N ASP A 141 10.28 18.24 22.45
CA ASP A 141 10.01 19.70 22.40
C ASP A 141 10.56 20.36 21.12
N ASP A 142 10.58 19.64 20.00
CA ASP A 142 11.44 19.79 18.83
C ASP A 142 10.62 20.01 17.54
N TYR A 143 9.28 20.07 17.65
CA TYR A 143 8.44 20.48 16.52
C TYR A 143 8.77 21.91 16.11
N THR A 144 9.05 22.79 17.08
CA THR A 144 9.46 24.17 16.81
C THR A 144 10.78 24.21 16.05
N ASP A 145 11.66 23.24 16.24
CA ASP A 145 12.99 23.21 15.63
C ASP A 145 12.98 22.59 14.24
N ILE A 146 12.14 21.57 14.04
CA ILE A 146 11.81 21.08 12.70
C ILE A 146 11.16 22.22 11.88
N ILE A 147 10.19 22.92 12.46
CA ILE A 147 9.51 24.06 11.80
C ILE A 147 10.51 25.20 11.55
N LYS A 148 11.35 25.58 12.53
CA LYS A 148 12.43 26.58 12.37
C LYS A 148 13.40 26.20 11.25
N SER A 149 13.75 24.93 11.13
CA SER A 149 14.60 24.43 10.03
C SER A 149 13.92 24.57 8.67
N TRP A 150 12.60 24.34 8.59
CA TRP A 150 11.83 24.48 7.36
C TRP A 150 11.65 25.93 6.93
N ILE A 151 11.55 26.86 7.89
CA ILE A 151 11.45 28.31 7.64
C ILE A 151 12.80 29.03 7.65
N GLY A 152 13.92 28.30 7.80
CA GLY A 152 15.28 28.84 7.70
C GLY A 152 15.74 29.71 8.86
N MET A 153 15.15 29.58 10.05
CA MET A 153 15.57 30.31 11.24
C MET A 153 16.65 29.51 11.98
N SER A 154 17.91 29.93 11.85
CA SER A 154 19.03 29.40 12.64
C SER A 154 18.97 29.91 14.08
N TYR A 155 19.43 29.08 15.02
CA TYR A 155 19.61 29.45 16.42
C TYR A 155 20.73 30.49 16.55
N ASP A 156 20.37 31.72 16.95
CA ASP A 156 21.29 32.72 17.50
C ASP A 156 21.54 32.48 18.99
#